data_AF-A0A4V5NX05-F1
#
_entry.id   AF-A0A4V5NX05-F1
#
_cell.length_a   1.000
_cell.length_b   1.000
_cell.length_c   1.000
_cell.angle_alpha   90.00
_cell.angle_beta   90.00
_cell.angle_gamma   90.00
#
_symmetry.space_group_name_H-M   'P 1'
#
loop_
_entity.id
_entity.type
_entity.pdbx_description
1 polymer ?
#
loop_
_entity_poly.entity_id
_entity_poly.type
_entity_poly.pdbx_seq_one_letter_code
_entity_poly.pdbx_strand_id
1 'polypeptide(L)'
;MSAETAFLKTYQQNKITFWIALVVLCLFVYIYFKGKADGKTNIADAKYIYGSAGIPKGFNPNILADTLHEVMSDLFTLTGTKDKAWNQLVNLQTDDMVIAVYNAFNDKYGAEGEGTLTQWINDEKYYDFSTGVKTKALNKLRSLRLT
;
A
#
# COMPACT_ATOMS: atom_id res chain seq x y z
N MET A 1 11.05 46.27 29.74
CA MET A 1 11.33 44.86 29.36
C MET A 1 12.69 44.87 28.69
N SER A 2 13.69 44.15 29.21
CA SER A 2 15.05 44.20 28.64
C SER A 2 15.15 43.35 27.38
N ALA A 3 16.06 43.70 26.46
CA ALA A 3 16.29 42.93 25.23
C ALA A 3 16.60 41.44 25.50
N GLU A 4 17.27 41.16 26.62
CA GLU A 4 17.61 39.83 27.09
C GLU A 4 16.35 39.00 27.45
N THR A 5 15.38 39.61 28.14
CA THR A 5 14.09 38.95 28.45
C THR A 5 13.23 38.68 27.22
N ALA A 6 13.31 39.54 26.18
CA ALA A 6 12.61 39.34 24.93
C ALA A 6 13.23 38.20 24.10
N PHE A 7 14.57 38.14 24.01
CA PHE A 7 15.28 37.09 23.29
C PHE A 7 15.04 35.69 23.89
N LEU A 8 15.11 35.57 25.23
CA LEU A 8 14.85 34.30 25.92
C LEU A 8 13.42 33.81 25.69
N LYS A 9 12.44 34.72 25.67
CA LYS A 9 11.04 34.38 25.41
C LYS A 9 10.84 33.89 23.98
N THR A 10 11.43 34.56 22.98
CA THR A 10 11.37 34.13 21.57
C THR A 10 12.08 32.80 21.35
N TYR A 11 13.25 32.58 21.96
CA TYR A 11 13.98 31.31 21.86
C TYR A 11 13.18 30.15 22.48
N GLN A 12 12.59 30.34 23.66
CA GLN A 12 11.73 29.33 24.27
C GLN A 12 10.47 29.06 23.45
N GLN A 13 9.85 30.11 22.90
CA GLN A 13 8.67 29.97 22.05
C GLN A 13 8.98 29.17 20.78
N ASN A 14 10.09 29.44 20.10
CA ASN A 14 10.53 28.67 18.93
C ASN A 14 10.84 27.21 19.26
N LYS A 15 11.43 26.94 20.43
CA LYS A 15 11.69 25.57 20.92
C LYS A 15 10.38 24.81 21.14
N ILE A 16 9.39 25.46 21.76
CA ILE A 16 8.06 24.88 22.00
C ILE A 16 7.36 24.61 20.65
N THR A 17 7.39 25.56 19.72
CA THR A 17 6.80 25.38 18.38
C THR A 17 7.44 24.21 17.63
N PHE A 18 8.76 24.07 17.69
CA PHE A 18 9.46 22.92 17.09
C PHE A 18 9.02 21.59 17.69
N TRP A 19 8.92 21.50 19.02
CA TRP A 19 8.45 20.28 19.70
C TRP A 19 6.99 19.96 19.37
N ILE A 20 6.12 20.96 19.29
CA ILE A 20 4.73 20.79 18.85
C ILE A 20 4.69 20.21 17.44
N ALA A 21 5.47 20.76 16.49
CA ALA A 21 5.53 20.26 15.12
C ALA A 21 6.01 18.80 15.07
N LEU A 22 7.00 18.44 15.90
CA LEU A 22 7.55 17.08 15.97
C LEU A 22 6.52 16.09 16.55
N VAL A 23 5.81 16.47 17.62
CA VAL A 23 4.74 15.67 18.22
C VAL A 23 3.59 15.46 17.24
N VAL A 24 3.20 16.51 16.50
CA VAL A 24 2.16 16.42 15.46
C VAL A 24 2.60 15.45 14.35
N LEU A 25 3.85 15.54 13.88
CA LEU A 25 4.40 14.61 12.90
C LEU A 25 4.38 13.16 13.42
N CYS A 26 4.83 12.94 14.66
CA CYS A 26 4.77 11.62 15.31
C CYS A 26 3.34 11.09 15.46
N LEU A 27 2.36 11.96 15.74
CA LEU A 27 0.95 11.60 15.79
C LEU A 27 0.41 11.18 14.43
N PHE A 28 0.77 11.88 13.35
CA PHE A 28 0.40 11.47 11.98
C PHE A 28 1.00 10.11 11.62
N VAL A 29 2.27 9.89 11.96
CA VAL A 29 2.94 8.59 11.77
C VAL A 29 2.25 7.50 12.60
N TYR A 30 1.90 7.77 13.85
CA TYR A 30 1.22 6.81 14.73
C TYR A 30 -0.18 6.45 14.23
N ILE A 31 -0.98 7.43 13.80
CA ILE A 31 -2.32 7.20 13.25
C ILE A 31 -2.23 6.33 11.98
N TYR A 32 -1.26 6.60 11.10
CA TYR A 32 -1.01 5.81 9.91
C TYR A 32 -0.70 4.34 10.23
N PHE A 33 0.17 4.07 11.22
CA PHE A 33 0.50 2.69 11.60
C PHE A 33 -0.60 2.00 12.42
N LYS A 34 -1.38 2.74 13.21
CA LYS A 34 -2.46 2.15 14.01
C LYS A 34 -3.66 1.75 13.15
N GLY A 35 -4.03 2.55 12.15
CA GLY A 35 -5.10 2.20 11.20
C GLY A 35 -4.85 0.88 10.48
N LYS A 36 -3.57 0.54 10.28
CA LYS A 36 -3.12 -0.69 9.63
C LYS A 36 -3.29 -1.98 10.49
N ALA A 37 -3.49 -1.86 11.80
CA ALA A 37 -3.47 -3.00 12.73
C ALA A 37 -4.85 -3.61 13.06
N ASP A 38 -5.96 -2.94 12.75
CA ASP A 38 -7.31 -3.34 13.20
C ASP A 38 -8.05 -4.27 12.21
N GLY A 39 -7.42 -4.70 11.11
CA GLY A 39 -8.03 -5.48 10.03
C GLY A 39 -7.71 -6.98 10.02
N LYS A 40 -8.01 -7.75 11.08
CA LYS A 40 -8.04 -9.23 10.96
C LYS A 40 -9.33 -9.66 10.25
N THR A 41 -9.41 -9.37 8.96
CA THR A 41 -10.48 -9.88 8.10
C THR A 41 -10.03 -11.23 7.56
N ASN A 42 -10.83 -12.28 7.82
CA ASN A 42 -10.61 -13.58 7.21
C ASN A 42 -11.03 -13.48 5.74
N ILE A 43 -10.08 -13.19 4.85
CA ILE A 43 -10.35 -12.99 3.42
C ILE A 43 -10.42 -14.37 2.76
N ALA A 44 -11.61 -14.75 2.29
CA ALA A 44 -11.77 -16.00 1.57
C ALA A 44 -11.03 -15.96 0.23
N ASP A 45 -10.38 -17.06 -0.13
CA ASP A 45 -9.72 -17.21 -1.43
C ASP A 45 -10.70 -16.99 -2.58
N ALA A 46 -10.27 -16.21 -3.56
CA ALA A 46 -10.98 -16.05 -4.80
C ALA A 46 -10.90 -17.34 -5.63
N LYS A 47 -12.04 -17.73 -6.21
CA LYS A 47 -12.13 -18.92 -7.06
C LYS A 47 -11.51 -18.65 -8.43
N TYR A 48 -10.70 -19.59 -8.90
CA TYR A 48 -10.19 -19.59 -10.29
C TYR A 48 -11.32 -19.62 -11.31
N ILE A 49 -11.08 -19.02 -12.47
CA ILE A 49 -12.09 -18.95 -13.54
C ILE A 49 -12.00 -20.22 -14.38
N TYR A 50 -13.04 -21.06 -14.33
CA TYR A 50 -13.12 -22.25 -15.18
C TYR A 50 -13.07 -21.88 -16.67
N GLY A 51 -12.10 -22.44 -17.40
CA GLY A 51 -11.89 -22.18 -18.83
C GLY A 51 -10.83 -21.11 -19.15
N SER A 52 -10.11 -20.59 -18.15
CA SER A 52 -8.93 -19.75 -18.37
C SER A 52 -7.75 -20.56 -18.91
N ALA A 53 -6.76 -19.88 -19.51
CA ALA A 53 -5.51 -20.48 -19.97
C ALA A 53 -4.64 -21.12 -18.85
N GLY A 54 -5.09 -21.04 -17.59
CA GLY A 54 -4.48 -21.68 -16.44
C GLY A 54 -3.22 -20.97 -15.95
N ILE A 55 -2.58 -21.58 -14.95
CA ILE A 55 -1.31 -21.08 -14.40
C ILE A 55 -0.16 -21.88 -15.06
N PRO A 56 0.80 -21.20 -15.72
CA PRO A 56 1.96 -21.88 -16.30
C PRO A 56 2.77 -22.65 -15.26
N LYS A 57 3.32 -23.80 -15.65
CA LYS A 57 4.16 -24.62 -14.76
C LYS A 57 5.40 -23.83 -14.34
N GLY A 58 5.62 -23.71 -13.03
CA GLY A 58 6.75 -22.97 -12.45
C GLY A 58 6.46 -21.50 -12.15
N PHE A 59 5.26 -20.99 -12.42
CA PHE A 59 4.85 -19.67 -11.92
C PHE A 59 4.72 -19.71 -10.39
N ASN A 60 5.38 -18.77 -9.71
CA ASN A 60 5.27 -18.61 -8.27
C ASN A 60 4.58 -17.28 -7.94
N PRO A 61 3.31 -17.29 -7.52
CA PRO A 61 2.57 -16.07 -7.22
C PRO A 61 3.14 -15.31 -6.00
N ASN A 62 3.85 -16.02 -5.11
CA ASN A 62 4.43 -15.44 -3.91
C ASN A 62 5.46 -14.36 -4.22
N ILE A 63 6.23 -14.49 -5.30
CA ILE A 63 7.29 -13.53 -5.63
C ILE A 63 6.70 -12.15 -5.90
N LEU A 64 5.63 -12.10 -6.71
CA LEU A 64 4.96 -10.85 -7.02
C LEU A 64 4.15 -10.35 -5.82
N ALA A 65 3.54 -11.24 -5.03
CA ALA A 65 2.85 -10.85 -3.79
C ALA A 65 3.81 -10.15 -2.81
N ASP A 66 5.00 -10.72 -2.59
CA ASP A 66 6.01 -10.16 -1.68
C ASP A 66 6.54 -8.82 -2.21
N THR A 67 6.77 -8.72 -3.53
CA THR A 67 7.18 -7.46 -4.18
C THR A 67 6.11 -6.38 -4.04
N LEU A 68 4.84 -6.72 -4.25
CA LEU A 68 3.71 -5.79 -4.09
C LEU A 68 3.61 -5.31 -2.63
N HIS A 69 3.81 -6.20 -1.67
CA HIS A 69 3.79 -5.83 -0.25
C HIS A 69 4.95 -4.90 0.10
N GLU A 70 6.17 -5.22 -0.33
CA GLU A 70 7.37 -4.42 -0.06
C GLU A 70 7.19 -2.97 -0.53
N VAL A 71 6.74 -2.77 -1.78
CA VAL A 71 6.61 -1.42 -2.35
C VAL A 71 5.44 -0.62 -1.77
N MET A 72 4.42 -1.28 -1.22
CA MET A 72 3.25 -0.62 -0.62
C MET A 72 3.38 -0.42 0.89
N SER A 73 4.15 -1.27 1.58
CA SER A 73 4.35 -1.16 3.02
C SER A 73 5.36 -0.09 3.42
N ASP A 74 6.27 0.28 2.51
CA ASP A 74 7.27 1.31 2.75
C ASP A 74 6.79 2.71 2.36
N LEU A 75 6.90 3.63 3.32
CA LEU A 75 6.55 5.05 3.20
C LEU A 75 7.48 5.82 2.25
N PHE A 76 8.71 5.34 2.05
CA PHE A 76 9.73 6.04 1.25
C PHE A 76 9.94 5.44 -0.13
N THR A 77 9.20 4.39 -0.49
CA THR A 77 9.33 3.79 -1.81
C THR A 77 8.89 4.76 -2.89
N LEU A 78 9.77 4.95 -3.87
CA LEU A 78 9.55 5.84 -5.01
C LEU A 78 8.32 5.41 -5.81
N THR A 79 7.60 6.43 -6.28
CA THR A 79 6.40 6.34 -7.13
C THR A 79 6.59 5.40 -8.33
N GLY A 80 7.69 5.57 -9.07
CA GLY A 80 8.02 4.71 -10.21
C GLY A 80 8.29 3.24 -9.86
N THR A 81 8.65 2.92 -8.62
CA THR A 81 8.83 1.54 -8.16
C THR A 81 7.48 0.87 -7.91
N LYS A 82 6.52 1.60 -7.29
CA LYS A 82 5.14 1.13 -7.13
C LYS A 82 4.49 0.85 -8.49
N ASP A 83 4.63 1.78 -9.44
CA ASP A 83 4.12 1.62 -10.80
C ASP A 83 4.71 0.43 -11.55
N LYS A 84 5.99 0.10 -11.33
CA LYS A 84 6.60 -1.11 -11.91
C LYS A 84 5.98 -2.39 -11.36
N ALA A 85 5.77 -2.48 -10.05
CA ALA A 85 5.13 -3.63 -9.42
C ALA A 85 3.67 -3.79 -9.88
N TRP A 86 2.91 -2.70 -9.95
CA TRP A 86 1.55 -2.73 -10.48
C TRP A 86 1.50 -3.08 -11.96
N ASN A 87 2.47 -2.64 -12.77
CA ASN A 87 2.58 -3.07 -14.16
C ASN A 87 2.88 -4.57 -14.28
N GLN A 88 3.66 -5.17 -13.39
CA GLN A 88 3.86 -6.62 -13.38
C GLN A 88 2.55 -7.36 -13.16
N LEU A 89 1.68 -6.87 -12.26
CA LEU A 89 0.33 -7.40 -12.05
C LEU A 89 -0.55 -7.22 -13.30
N VAL A 90 -0.53 -6.04 -13.93
CA VAL A 90 -1.29 -5.75 -15.16
C VAL A 90 -0.86 -6.64 -16.32
N ASN A 91 0.43 -6.93 -16.43
CA ASN A 91 1.02 -7.69 -17.54
C ASN A 91 1.00 -9.21 -17.34
N LEU A 92 0.42 -9.72 -16.24
CA LEU A 92 0.18 -11.17 -16.09
C LEU A 92 -0.69 -11.68 -17.25
N GLN A 93 -0.24 -12.79 -17.82
CA GLN A 93 -0.78 -13.33 -19.08
C GLN A 93 -2.18 -13.93 -18.93
N THR A 94 -2.50 -14.48 -17.76
CA THR A 94 -3.78 -15.15 -17.50
C THR A 94 -4.45 -14.60 -16.26
N ASP A 95 -5.78 -14.63 -16.24
CA ASP A 95 -6.56 -14.21 -15.08
C ASP A 95 -6.32 -15.10 -13.87
N ASP A 96 -6.06 -16.40 -14.09
CA ASP A 96 -5.70 -17.31 -12.99
C ASP A 96 -4.35 -16.94 -12.35
N MET A 97 -3.38 -16.40 -13.10
CA MET A 97 -2.15 -15.87 -12.50
C MET A 97 -2.44 -14.67 -11.61
N VAL A 98 -3.38 -13.80 -12.02
CA VAL A 98 -3.80 -12.63 -11.23
C VAL A 98 -4.48 -13.08 -9.94
N ILE A 99 -5.41 -14.04 -10.05
CA ILE A 99 -6.11 -14.62 -8.90
C ILE A 99 -5.12 -15.32 -7.96
N ALA A 100 -4.15 -16.04 -8.50
CA ALA A 100 -3.11 -16.69 -7.69
C ALA A 100 -2.27 -15.68 -6.91
N VAL A 101 -1.87 -14.56 -7.53
CA VAL A 101 -1.13 -13.48 -6.86
C VAL A 101 -2.00 -12.79 -5.81
N TYR A 102 -3.27 -12.53 -6.13
CA TYR A 102 -4.25 -11.96 -5.20
C TYR A 102 -4.43 -12.84 -3.95
N ASN A 103 -4.67 -14.15 -4.14
CA ASN A 103 -4.83 -15.09 -3.03
C ASN A 103 -3.52 -15.22 -2.22
N ALA A 104 -2.37 -15.35 -2.88
CA ALA A 104 -1.07 -15.42 -2.21
C ALA A 104 -0.75 -14.15 -1.40
N PHE A 105 -1.11 -12.97 -1.92
CA PHE A 105 -0.97 -11.72 -1.18
C PHE A 105 -1.90 -11.69 0.04
N ASN A 106 -3.16 -12.03 -0.13
CA ASN A 106 -4.14 -11.94 0.96
C ASN A 106 -3.89 -12.97 2.07
N ASP A 107 -3.45 -14.18 1.72
CA ASP A 107 -3.09 -15.22 2.67
C ASP A 107 -1.92 -14.77 3.57
N LYS A 108 -0.92 -14.10 2.98
CA LYS A 108 0.27 -13.62 3.71
C LYS A 108 0.04 -12.30 4.45
N TYR A 109 -0.50 -11.32 3.74
CA TYR A 109 -0.47 -9.90 4.13
C TYR A 109 -1.86 -9.30 4.34
N GLY A 110 -2.93 -10.06 4.09
CA GLY A 110 -4.30 -9.58 4.26
C GLY A 110 -4.61 -9.15 5.70
N ALA A 111 -3.93 -9.78 6.68
CA ALA A 111 -4.04 -9.43 8.10
C ALA A 111 -3.12 -8.28 8.53
N GLU A 112 -2.19 -7.85 7.67
CA GLU A 112 -1.21 -6.78 7.97
C GLU A 112 -1.71 -5.39 7.55
N GLY A 113 -2.90 -5.25 6.95
CA GLY A 113 -3.42 -3.95 6.52
C GLY A 113 -4.93 -3.91 6.38
N GLU A 114 -5.44 -2.99 5.55
CA GLU A 114 -6.89 -2.77 5.38
C GLU A 114 -7.60 -3.88 4.57
N GLY A 115 -7.03 -5.08 4.49
CA GLY A 115 -7.66 -6.24 3.87
C GLY A 115 -6.99 -6.67 2.56
N THR A 116 -7.77 -6.73 1.48
CA THR A 116 -7.36 -7.41 0.23
C THR A 116 -6.30 -6.63 -0.54
N LEU A 117 -5.58 -7.29 -1.46
CA LEU A 117 -4.67 -6.63 -2.40
C LEU A 117 -5.35 -5.47 -3.14
N THR A 118 -6.64 -5.62 -3.48
CA THR A 118 -7.42 -4.56 -4.13
C THR A 118 -7.54 -3.34 -3.21
N GLN A 119 -7.82 -3.55 -1.93
CA GLN A 119 -7.95 -2.50 -0.94
C GLN A 119 -6.60 -1.81 -0.68
N TRP A 120 -5.52 -2.59 -0.53
CA TRP A 120 -4.16 -2.06 -0.43
C TRP A 120 -3.78 -1.14 -1.60
N ILE A 121 -4.02 -1.57 -2.84
CA ILE A 121 -3.76 -0.72 -4.01
C ILE A 121 -4.71 0.49 -4.01
N ASN A 122 -5.96 0.34 -3.58
CA ASN A 122 -6.91 1.44 -3.54
C ASN A 122 -6.48 2.55 -2.57
N ASP A 123 -6.04 2.18 -1.37
CA ASP A 123 -5.77 3.08 -0.25
C ASP A 123 -4.42 3.79 -0.34
N GLU A 124 -3.56 3.33 -1.26
CA GLU A 124 -2.33 4.01 -1.63
C GLU A 124 -2.60 5.47 -2.00
N LYS A 125 -2.08 6.39 -1.20
CA LYS A 125 -2.26 7.84 -1.41
C LYS A 125 -1.56 8.34 -2.68
N TYR A 126 -0.60 7.56 -3.17
CA TYR A 126 0.04 7.80 -4.45
C TYR A 126 -0.93 7.58 -5.62
N TYR A 127 -1.00 8.56 -6.51
CA TYR A 127 -1.72 8.47 -7.78
C TYR A 127 -0.92 9.22 -8.84
N ASP A 128 -0.30 8.50 -9.76
CA ASP A 128 0.29 9.09 -10.96
C ASP A 128 -0.75 9.17 -12.07
N PHE A 129 -1.23 10.39 -12.30
CA PHE A 129 -2.20 10.70 -13.34
C PHE A 129 -1.65 10.47 -14.75
N SER A 130 -0.32 10.46 -14.93
CA SER A 130 0.30 10.35 -16.26
C SER A 130 0.35 8.91 -16.77
N THR A 131 0.61 7.94 -15.89
CA THR A 131 0.73 6.53 -16.26
C THR A 131 -0.59 5.78 -16.14
N GLY A 132 -1.44 6.16 -15.17
CA GLY A 132 -2.72 5.53 -14.88
C GLY A 132 -2.61 4.05 -14.50
N VAL A 133 -1.42 3.58 -14.12
CA VAL A 133 -1.14 2.15 -13.89
C VAL A 133 -1.90 1.64 -12.68
N LYS A 134 -1.97 2.43 -11.60
CA LYS A 134 -2.82 2.14 -10.44
C LYS A 134 -4.26 1.81 -10.84
N THR A 135 -4.86 2.66 -11.68
CA THR A 135 -6.22 2.49 -12.17
C THR A 135 -6.36 1.24 -13.04
N LYS A 136 -5.37 0.94 -13.89
CA LYS A 136 -5.34 -0.30 -14.69
C LYS A 136 -5.27 -1.55 -13.80
N ALA A 137 -4.43 -1.53 -12.78
CA ALA A 137 -4.30 -2.63 -11.81
C ALA A 137 -5.62 -2.84 -11.05
N LEU A 138 -6.22 -1.77 -10.52
CA LEU A 138 -7.52 -1.83 -9.85
C LEU A 138 -8.63 -2.32 -10.77
N ASN A 139 -8.68 -1.84 -12.01
CA ASN A 139 -9.67 -2.29 -12.99
C ASN A 139 -9.52 -3.77 -13.32
N LYS A 140 -8.28 -4.28 -13.46
CA LYS A 140 -8.02 -5.70 -13.71
C LYS A 140 -8.44 -6.59 -12.54
N LEU A 141 -8.16 -6.17 -11.30
CA LEU A 141 -8.63 -6.91 -10.12
C LEU A 141 -10.17 -6.89 -10.02
N ARG A 142 -10.78 -5.72 -10.21
CA ARG A 142 -12.24 -5.56 -10.15
C ARG A 142 -12.98 -6.28 -11.28
N SER A 143 -12.42 -6.37 -12.49
CA SER A 143 -13.02 -7.15 -13.58
C SER A 143 -13.10 -8.64 -13.24
N LEU A 144 -12.21 -9.13 -12.38
CA LEU A 144 -12.19 -10.49 -11.86
C LEU A 144 -13.00 -10.66 -10.57
N ARG A 145 -13.73 -9.61 -10.14
CA ARG A 145 -14.49 -9.58 -8.89
C ARG A 145 -13.63 -9.79 -7.64
N LEU A 146 -12.37 -9.36 -7.71
CA LEU A 146 -11.42 -9.36 -6.60
C LEU A 146 -11.55 -8.02 -5.87
N THR A 147 -12.21 -8.02 -4.72
CA THR A 147 -12.53 -6.83 -3.92
C THR A 147 -11.97 -6.94 -2.54
#